data_AF-A0A933PPY8-F1
#
_entry.id   AF-A0A933PPY8-F1
#
_cell.length_a   1.000
_cell.length_b   1.000
_cell.length_c   1.000
_cell.angle_alpha   90.00
_cell.angle_beta   90.00
_cell.angle_gamma   90.00
#
_symmetry.space_group_name_H-M   'P 1'
#
loop_
_entity.id
_entity.type
_entity.pdbx_description
1 polymer ?
#
loop_
_entity_poly.entity_id
_entity_poly.type
_entity_poly.pdbx_seq_one_letter_code
_entity_poly.pdbx_strand_id
1 'polypeptide(L)'
;MNLTALKGIAIGMGVLVLLGLTALGWGVMTQAGKLKGGTSAGAKPFGLVELGQPTGSQMAEARAEGGRIFLKVTGGGLPDRLLVIDAATGQHLGTLQLSR
;
A
#
# COMPACT_ATOMS: atom_id res chain seq x y z
N MET A 1 15.36 9.93 49.81
CA MET A 1 15.08 10.11 48.37
C MET A 1 14.45 11.49 48.19
N ASN A 2 15.03 12.33 47.35
CA ASN A 2 14.59 13.73 47.24
C ASN A 2 13.30 13.79 46.38
N LEU A 3 12.18 14.25 46.96
CA LEU A 3 10.87 14.31 46.28
C LEU A 3 10.91 15.10 44.96
N THR A 4 11.86 16.03 44.86
CA THR A 4 12.14 16.83 43.66
C THR A 4 12.63 15.98 42.49
N ALA A 5 13.44 14.96 42.74
CA ALA A 5 13.95 14.06 41.71
C ALA A 5 12.83 13.14 41.17
N LEU A 6 11.99 12.62 42.07
CA LEU A 6 10.86 11.76 41.68
C LEU A 6 9.79 12.53 40.90
N LYS A 7 9.45 13.75 41.34
CA LYS A 7 8.54 14.64 40.60
C LYS A 7 9.11 15.03 39.23
N GLY A 8 10.42 15.27 39.13
CA GLY A 8 11.07 15.57 37.85
C GLY A 8 10.90 14.46 36.83
N ILE A 9 11.12 13.20 37.24
CA ILE A 9 10.92 12.03 36.36
C ILE A 9 9.45 11.87 35.96
N ALA A 10 8.51 12.03 36.91
CA ALA A 10 7.08 11.92 36.62
C ALA A 10 6.59 12.98 35.64
N ILE A 11 7.07 14.23 35.78
CA ILE A 11 6.76 15.32 34.84
C ILE A 11 7.36 15.02 33.47
N GLY A 12 8.62 14.56 33.41
CA GLY A 12 9.27 14.16 32.17
C GLY A 12 8.50 13.07 31.43
N MET A 13 8.04 12.04 32.14
CA MET A 13 7.21 10.97 31.58
C MET A 13 5.87 11.51 31.07
N GLY A 14 5.20 12.37 31.82
CA GLY A 14 3.93 12.97 31.39
C GLY A 14 4.06 13.78 30.11
N VAL A 15 5.12 14.58 29.99
CA VAL A 15 5.42 15.35 28.77
C VAL A 15 5.71 14.42 27.59
N LEU A 16 6.50 13.36 27.80
CA LEU A 16 6.84 12.41 26.74
C LEU A 16 5.61 11.66 26.21
N VAL A 17 4.67 11.30 27.09
CA VAL A 17 3.40 10.66 26.70
C VAL A 17 2.52 11.63 25.90
N LEU A 18 2.42 12.89 26.32
CA LEU A 18 1.66 13.91 25.58
C LEU A 18 2.24 14.15 24.18
N LEU A 19 3.57 14.22 24.06
CA LEU A 19 4.25 14.31 22.77
C LEU A 19 4.01 13.05 21.90
N GLY A 20 4.05 11.87 22.51
CA GLY A 20 3.77 10.62 21.80
C GLY A 20 2.34 10.55 21.26
N LEU A 21 1.34 10.87 22.09
CA LEU A 21 -0.07 10.83 21.69
C LEU A 21 -0.40 11.85 20.59
N THR A 22 0.17 13.05 20.67
CA THR A 22 -0.02 14.09 19.64
C THR A 22 0.62 13.70 18.31
N ALA A 23 1.86 13.17 18.34
CA ALA A 23 2.53 12.66 17.15
C ALA A 23 1.78 11.46 16.53
N LEU A 24 1.27 10.55 17.36
CA LEU A 24 0.49 9.40 16.90
C LEU A 24 -0.83 9.84 16.25
N GLY A 25 -1.55 10.77 16.87
CA GLY A 25 -2.79 11.31 16.32
C GLY A 25 -2.58 11.97 14.95
N TRP A 26 -1.51 12.76 14.81
CA TRP A 26 -1.15 13.38 13.54
C TRP A 26 -0.72 12.33 12.49
N GLY A 27 0.09 11.34 12.88
CA GLY A 27 0.50 10.24 12.00
C GLY A 27 -0.68 9.39 11.50
N VAL A 28 -1.64 9.08 12.37
CA VAL A 28 -2.85 8.34 11.98
C VAL A 28 -3.72 9.16 11.03
N MET A 29 -3.90 10.46 11.30
CA MET A 29 -4.73 11.31 10.45
C MET A 29 -4.14 11.51 9.04
N THR A 30 -2.81 11.61 8.93
CA THR A 30 -2.12 11.69 7.63
C THR A 30 -2.17 10.38 6.84
N GLN A 31 -2.09 9.23 7.50
CA GLN A 31 -2.22 7.91 6.85
C GLN A 31 -3.67 7.56 6.50
N ALA A 32 -4.62 7.94 7.34
CA ALA A 32 -6.05 7.78 7.04
C ALA A 32 -6.46 8.53 5.75
N GLY A 33 -5.83 9.68 5.46
CA GLY A 33 -5.99 10.38 4.17
C GLY A 33 -5.53 9.56 2.97
N LYS A 34 -4.43 8.80 3.09
CA LYS A 34 -3.95 7.90 2.03
C LYS A 34 -4.85 6.70 1.81
N LEU A 35 -5.46 6.18 2.87
CA LEU A 35 -6.46 5.10 2.78
C LEU A 35 -7.78 5.59 2.18
N LYS A 36 -8.19 6.83 2.47
CA LYS A 36 -9.40 7.45 1.91
C LYS A 36 -9.29 7.76 0.41
N GLY A 37 -8.07 7.89 -0.12
CA GLY A 37 -7.82 7.95 -1.57
C GLY A 37 -7.97 6.59 -2.29
N GLY A 38 -8.13 5.50 -1.53
CA GLY A 38 -8.36 4.14 -2.03
C GLY A 38 -9.83 3.80 -2.27
N THR A 39 -10.73 4.78 -2.37
CA THR A 39 -12.07 4.52 -2.92
C THR A 39 -11.96 4.37 -4.43
N SER A 40 -11.82 3.13 -4.90
CA SER A 40 -12.14 2.76 -6.28
C SER A 40 -13.57 3.18 -6.56
N ALA A 41 -13.76 4.34 -7.20
CA ALA A 41 -15.06 4.79 -7.65
C ALA A 41 -15.68 3.69 -8.50
N GLY A 42 -16.77 3.09 -8.02
CA GLY A 42 -17.56 2.01 -8.62
C GLY A 42 -16.91 1.35 -9.83
N ALA A 43 -15.98 0.41 -9.60
CA ALA A 43 -15.47 -0.42 -10.69
C ALA A 43 -16.67 -1.12 -11.33
N LYS A 44 -16.91 -0.85 -12.61
CA LYS A 44 -17.91 -1.57 -13.38
C LYS A 44 -17.57 -3.06 -13.27
N PRO A 45 -18.51 -3.96 -12.96
CA PRO A 45 -18.21 -5.38 -12.88
C PRO A 45 -17.62 -5.82 -14.22
N PHE A 46 -16.30 -6.01 -14.23
CA PHE A 46 -15.59 -6.59 -15.35
C PHE A 46 -15.64 -8.10 -15.11
N GLY A 47 -16.01 -8.84 -16.16
CA GLY A 47 -16.14 -10.30 -16.09
C GLY A 47 -14.80 -11.00 -15.84
N LEU A 48 -14.74 -12.29 -16.18
CA LEU A 48 -13.49 -13.03 -16.15
C LEU A 48 -12.51 -12.44 -17.18
N VAL A 49 -11.43 -11.82 -16.71
CA VAL A 49 -10.34 -11.31 -17.56
C VAL A 49 -9.19 -12.30 -17.51
N GLU A 50 -9.03 -13.10 -18.56
CA GLU A 50 -7.88 -13.98 -18.70
C GLU A 50 -6.64 -13.17 -19.10
N LEU A 51 -5.67 -13.08 -18.18
CA LEU A 51 -4.45 -12.31 -18.36
C LEU A 51 -3.43 -12.98 -19.31
N GLY A 52 -3.79 -14.13 -19.90
CA GLY A 52 -2.91 -14.90 -20.79
C GLY A 52 -1.58 -15.29 -20.15
N GLN A 53 -1.55 -15.46 -18.82
CA GLN A 53 -0.31 -15.78 -18.11
C GLN A 53 0.07 -17.24 -18.35
N PRO A 54 1.34 -17.52 -18.71
CA PRO A 54 1.83 -18.88 -18.88
C PRO A 54 1.70 -19.65 -17.57
N THR A 55 1.42 -20.95 -17.67
CA THR A 55 1.34 -21.86 -16.54
C THR A 55 2.63 -21.82 -15.72
N GLY A 56 2.50 -21.71 -14.40
CA GLY A 56 3.63 -21.55 -13.47
C GLY A 56 4.04 -20.10 -13.20
N SER A 57 3.27 -19.11 -13.67
CA SER A 57 3.42 -17.71 -13.27
C SER A 57 2.94 -17.51 -11.83
N GLN A 58 3.71 -16.77 -11.03
CA GLN A 58 3.35 -16.37 -9.68
C GLN A 58 3.11 -14.87 -9.62
N MET A 59 2.03 -14.47 -8.95
CA MET A 59 1.77 -13.08 -8.63
C MET A 59 2.62 -12.68 -7.42
N ALA A 60 3.71 -11.96 -7.68
CA ALA A 60 4.64 -11.55 -6.64
C ALA A 60 4.14 -10.30 -5.87
N GLU A 61 3.45 -9.39 -6.55
CA GLU A 61 2.93 -8.17 -5.93
C GLU A 61 1.78 -7.57 -6.76
N ALA A 62 0.79 -6.99 -6.08
CA ALA A 62 -0.30 -6.23 -6.71
C ALA A 62 -0.42 -4.86 -6.05
N ARG A 63 -0.37 -3.80 -6.85
CA ARG A 63 -0.51 -2.39 -6.41
C ARG A 63 -1.58 -1.71 -7.24
N ALA A 64 -2.47 -0.95 -6.62
CA ALA A 64 -3.45 -0.12 -7.31
C ALA A 64 -3.13 1.36 -7.07
N GLU A 65 -2.89 2.12 -8.13
CA GLU A 65 -2.55 3.55 -8.06
C GLU A 65 -3.11 4.30 -9.28
N GLY A 66 -3.75 5.45 -9.05
CA GLY A 66 -4.22 6.34 -10.12
C GLY A 66 -5.24 5.72 -11.09
N GLY A 67 -6.04 4.75 -10.64
CA GLY A 67 -6.99 4.03 -11.51
C GLY A 67 -6.34 2.92 -12.34
N ARG A 68 -5.10 2.53 -12.05
CA ARG A 68 -4.39 1.41 -12.68
C ARG A 68 -3.96 0.40 -11.64
N ILE A 69 -4.00 -0.88 -12.01
CA ILE A 69 -3.51 -2.01 -11.22
C ILE A 69 -2.19 -2.46 -11.86
N PHE A 70 -1.13 -2.43 -11.08
CA PHE A 70 0.18 -2.94 -11.43
C PHE A 70 0.35 -4.32 -10.79
N LEU A 71 0.43 -5.35 -11.62
CA LEU A 71 0.64 -6.73 -11.20
C LEU A 71 2.07 -7.13 -11.54
N LYS A 72 2.90 -7.34 -10.54
CA LYS A 72 4.24 -7.91 -10.72
C LYS A 72 4.13 -9.41 -10.78
N VAL A 73 4.51 -9.97 -11.92
CA VAL A 73 4.47 -11.40 -12.16
C VAL A 73 5.85 -11.93 -12.47
N THR A 74 6.17 -13.03 -11.81
CA THR A 74 7.45 -13.72 -11.91
C THR A 74 7.18 -15.18 -12.27
N GLY A 75 8.18 -15.88 -12.82
CA GLY A 75 8.02 -17.28 -13.22
C GLY A 75 7.22 -17.47 -14.52
N GLY A 76 6.76 -18.70 -14.74
CA GLY A 76 6.07 -19.09 -15.99
C GLY A 76 6.99 -19.19 -17.22
N GLY A 77 8.29 -19.39 -17.04
CA GLY A 77 9.26 -19.57 -18.12
C GLY A 77 9.66 -18.30 -18.89
N LEU A 78 9.22 -17.12 -18.42
CA LEU A 78 9.55 -15.83 -19.02
C LEU A 78 10.13 -14.88 -17.94
N PRO A 79 10.94 -13.87 -18.30
CA PRO A 79 11.54 -12.92 -17.35
C PRO A 79 10.48 -12.13 -16.57
N ASP A 80 10.86 -11.58 -15.42
CA ASP A 80 9.96 -10.79 -14.58
C ASP A 80 9.24 -9.71 -15.39
N ARG A 81 7.93 -9.53 -15.14
CA ARG A 81 7.10 -8.61 -15.92
C ARG A 81 6.09 -7.88 -15.04
N LEU A 82 5.76 -6.66 -15.42
CA LEU A 82 4.72 -5.86 -14.79
C LEU A 82 3.53 -5.78 -15.76
N LEU A 83 2.38 -6.30 -15.35
CA LEU A 83 1.13 -6.13 -16.08
C LEU A 83 0.47 -4.86 -15.57
N VAL A 84 0.08 -3.99 -16.49
CA VAL A 84 -0.67 -2.77 -16.18
C VAL A 84 -2.09 -3.00 -16.63
N ILE A 85 -3.02 -2.99 -15.68
CA ILE A 85 -4.45 -3.22 -15.92
C ILE A 85 -5.17 -1.92 -15.57
N ASP A 86 -6.12 -1.51 -16.39
CA ASP A 86 -7.02 -0.41 -16.08
C ASP A 86 -8.03 -0.84 -15.01
N ALA A 87 -8.07 -0.15 -13.87
CA ALA A 87 -8.90 -0.55 -12.74
C ALA A 87 -10.40 -0.26 -12.96
N ALA A 88 -10.74 0.63 -13.90
CA ALA A 88 -12.12 1.00 -14.19
C ALA A 88 -12.79 0.02 -15.19
N THR A 89 -12.01 -0.50 -16.14
CA THR A 89 -12.49 -1.36 -17.23
C THR A 89 -12.03 -2.80 -17.13
N GLY A 90 -11.04 -3.09 -16.27
CA GLY A 90 -10.40 -4.40 -16.19
C GLY A 90 -9.53 -4.74 -17.41
N GLN A 91 -9.31 -3.80 -18.32
CA GLN A 91 -8.54 -4.07 -19.53
C GLN A 91 -7.04 -4.11 -19.25
N HIS A 92 -6.37 -5.10 -19.82
CA HIS A 92 -4.92 -5.17 -19.84
C HIS A 92 -4.38 -4.08 -20.79
N LEU A 93 -3.78 -3.04 -20.21
CA LEU A 93 -3.22 -1.90 -20.94
C LEU A 93 -1.86 -2.23 -21.56
N GLY A 94 -1.11 -3.16 -20.95
CA GLY A 94 0.13 -3.69 -21.51
C GLY A 94 1.04 -4.33 -20.48
N THR A 95 2.09 -4.98 -21.01
CA THR A 95 3.10 -5.69 -20.23
C THR A 95 4.45 -4.98 -20.37
N LEU A 96 5.08 -4.66 -19.25
CA LEU A 96 6.47 -4.19 -19.20
C LEU A 96 7.36 -5.36 -18.82
N GLN A 97 8.40 -5.65 -19.61
CA GLN A 97 9.42 -6.61 -19.19
C GLN A 97 10.41 -5.91 -18.26
N LEU A 98 10.65 -6.49 -17.08
CA LEU A 98 11.72 -6.08 -16.19
C LEU A 98 12.97 -6.87 -16.59
N SER A 99 13.73 -6.33 -17.55
CA SER A 99 15.10 -6.78 -17.81
C SER A 99 16.01 -6.22 -16.72
N ARG A 100 16.70 -7.11 -15.99
CA ARG A 100 17.84 -6.75 -15.14
C ARG A 100 19.09 -6.52 -15.97
#